data_AF-A0A7Z9JDD3-F1
#
_entry.id   AF-A0A7Z9JDD3-F1
#
_cell.length_a   1.000
_cell.length_b   1.000
_cell.length_c   1.000
_cell.angle_alpha   90.00
_cell.angle_beta   90.00
_cell.angle_gamma   90.00
#
_symmetry.space_group_name_H-M   'P 1'
#
loop_
_entity.id
_entity.type
_entity.pdbx_description
1 polymer ?
#
loop_
_entity_poly.entity_id
_entity_poly.type
_entity_poly.pdbx_seq_one_letter_code
_entity_poly.pdbx_strand_id
1 'polypeptide(L)'
;MQQVTTCEHQIRLHLQHLGYPIVGDDIYGGKHLKVGNIVPRGVPFPLPRTDFVIKRQALHAAYLAFTHPISDKPVEFTAPVHGDMANLISMLREHRFKKAPTLANTVVNLETAIN
;
A
#
# COMPACT_ATOMS: atom_id res chain seq x y z
N MET A 1 6.42 0.95 6.71
CA MET A 1 7.85 1.22 6.97
C MET A 1 8.01 2.70 7.22
N GLN A 2 8.89 3.09 8.14
CA GLN A 2 9.21 4.49 8.43
C GLN A 2 10.51 4.85 7.70
N GLN A 3 10.51 5.92 6.89
CA GLN A 3 11.73 6.40 6.25
C GLN A 3 12.58 7.18 7.25
N VAL A 4 13.84 6.75 7.42
CA VAL A 4 14.83 7.39 8.32
C VAL A 4 15.88 8.17 7.53
N THR A 5 16.04 7.90 6.23
CA THR A 5 17.04 8.55 5.36
C THR A 5 16.44 8.95 4.02
N THR A 6 16.99 9.98 3.38
CA THR A 6 16.51 10.57 2.11
C THR A 6 17.19 9.96 0.88
N CYS A 7 17.28 8.64 0.80
CA CYS A 7 17.72 7.98 -0.44
C CYS A 7 16.54 7.80 -1.40
N GLU A 8 16.73 8.18 -2.66
CA GLU A 8 15.74 7.92 -3.71
C GLU A 8 15.42 6.43 -3.79
N HIS A 9 14.13 6.11 -3.89
CA HIS A 9 13.64 4.72 -4.01
C HIS A 9 13.99 3.77 -2.86
N GLN A 10 14.45 4.25 -1.70
CA GLN A 10 14.94 3.39 -0.63
C GLN A 10 13.96 2.28 -0.20
N ILE A 11 12.67 2.60 -0.07
CA ILE A 11 11.65 1.59 0.27
C ILE A 11 11.50 0.56 -0.85
N ARG A 12 11.47 1.01 -2.11
CA ARG A 12 11.26 0.16 -3.30
C ARG A 12 12.42 -0.80 -3.51
N LEU A 13 13.65 -0.29 -3.44
CA LEU A 13 14.86 -1.07 -3.57
C LEU A 13 15.00 -2.09 -2.44
N HIS A 14 14.74 -1.67 -1.19
CA HIS A 14 14.84 -2.55 -0.03
C HIS A 14 13.83 -3.71 -0.13
N LEU A 15 12.59 -3.42 -0.52
CA LEU A 15 11.56 -4.43 -0.70
C LEU A 15 11.86 -5.39 -1.85
N GLN A 16 12.41 -4.89 -2.97
CA GLN A 16 12.88 -5.74 -4.06
C GLN A 16 14.02 -6.66 -3.60
N HIS A 17 14.99 -6.13 -2.87
CA HIS A 17 16.11 -6.92 -2.36
C HIS A 17 15.66 -8.05 -1.42
N LEU A 18 14.60 -7.81 -0.63
CA LEU A 18 13.96 -8.82 0.22
C LEU A 18 13.11 -9.84 -0.56
N GLY A 19 12.98 -9.71 -1.88
CA GLY A 19 12.16 -10.60 -2.72
C GLY A 19 10.67 -10.27 -2.74
N TYR A 20 10.26 -9.14 -2.14
CA TYR A 20 8.87 -8.69 -2.06
C TYR A 20 8.69 -7.32 -2.72
N PRO A 21 8.88 -7.20 -4.06
CA PRO A 21 8.75 -5.93 -4.75
C PRO A 21 7.33 -5.35 -4.63
N ILE A 22 7.23 -4.02 -4.64
CA ILE A 22 5.94 -3.30 -4.53
C ILE A 22 5.07 -3.62 -5.74
N VAL A 23 3.78 -3.86 -5.51
CA VAL A 23 2.81 -4.08 -6.61
C VAL A 23 2.70 -2.82 -7.48
N GLY A 24 2.69 -3.00 -8.80
CA GLY A 24 2.59 -1.91 -9.76
C GLY A 24 3.85 -1.05 -9.91
N ASP A 25 5.01 -1.58 -9.51
CA ASP A 25 6.32 -0.94 -9.68
C ASP A 25 6.99 -1.35 -11.00
N ASP A 26 6.96 -0.48 -12.01
CA ASP A 26 7.55 -0.74 -13.33
C ASP A 26 9.08 -0.84 -13.32
N ILE A 27 9.76 -0.18 -12.37
CA ILE A 27 11.22 -0.04 -12.37
C ILE A 27 11.88 -1.22 -11.63
N TYR A 28 11.29 -1.65 -10.51
CA TYR A 28 11.87 -2.67 -9.63
C TYR A 28 11.15 -4.04 -9.73
N GLY A 29 10.39 -4.27 -10.80
CA GLY A 29 9.81 -5.59 -11.12
C GLY A 29 8.53 -5.93 -10.35
N GLY A 30 7.80 -4.91 -9.91
CA GLY A 30 6.49 -5.03 -9.32
C GLY A 30 5.44 -5.55 -10.29
N LYS A 31 4.89 -6.73 -10.03
CA LYS A 31 3.83 -7.28 -10.88
C LYS A 31 2.60 -6.38 -10.85
N HIS A 32 2.06 -6.07 -12.03
CA HIS A 32 0.74 -5.45 -12.15
C HIS A 32 -0.34 -6.49 -11.85
N LEU A 33 -1.05 -6.31 -10.73
CA LEU A 33 -2.11 -7.21 -10.34
C LEU A 33 -3.37 -6.94 -11.16
N LYS A 34 -3.81 -7.97 -11.88
CA LYS A 34 -5.12 -7.99 -12.54
C LYS A 34 -6.17 -8.58 -11.62
N VAL A 35 -7.43 -8.23 -11.83
CA VAL A 35 -8.58 -8.77 -11.06
C VAL A 35 -8.56 -10.30 -11.06
N GLY A 36 -8.24 -10.94 -12.19
CA GLY A 36 -8.13 -12.40 -12.31
C GLY A 36 -7.01 -13.04 -11.47
N ASN A 37 -6.01 -12.27 -11.02
CA ASN A 37 -4.97 -12.78 -10.12
C ASN A 37 -5.46 -12.85 -8.67
N ILE A 38 -6.43 -12.03 -8.28
CA ILE A 38 -6.94 -11.95 -6.91
C ILE A 38 -8.22 -12.78 -6.77
N VAL A 39 -9.17 -12.60 -7.67
CA VAL A 39 -10.50 -13.22 -7.62
C VAL A 39 -10.47 -14.61 -8.27
N PRO A 40 -10.82 -15.71 -7.54
CA PRO A 40 -10.89 -17.06 -8.10
C PRO A 40 -11.82 -17.14 -9.31
N ARG A 41 -11.55 -18.08 -10.24
CA ARG A 41 -12.46 -18.36 -11.36
C ARG A 41 -13.80 -18.86 -10.84
N GLY A 42 -14.91 -18.37 -11.40
CA GLY A 42 -16.27 -18.74 -10.99
C GLY A 42 -16.95 -17.78 -10.00
N VAL A 43 -16.23 -16.83 -9.41
CA VAL A 43 -16.83 -15.78 -8.59
C VAL A 43 -17.26 -14.61 -9.50
N PRO A 44 -18.53 -14.17 -9.46
CA PRO A 44 -18.97 -12.96 -10.16
C PRO A 44 -18.36 -11.72 -9.50
N PHE A 45 -17.81 -10.83 -10.32
CA PHE A 45 -17.19 -9.59 -9.86
C PHE A 45 -17.52 -8.45 -10.84
N PRO A 46 -17.77 -7.21 -10.38
CA PRO A 46 -18.26 -6.12 -11.23
C PRO A 46 -17.22 -5.60 -12.24
N LEU A 47 -15.93 -5.87 -12.04
CA LEU A 47 -14.86 -5.46 -12.97
C LEU A 47 -14.37 -6.63 -13.85
N PRO A 48 -13.94 -6.35 -15.10
CA PRO A 48 -13.38 -7.37 -15.97
C PRO A 48 -12.11 -7.99 -15.38
N ARG A 49 -11.93 -9.30 -15.57
CA ARG A 49 -10.78 -10.04 -15.02
C ARG A 49 -9.42 -9.59 -15.56
N THR A 50 -9.42 -8.93 -16.73
CA THR A 50 -8.24 -8.39 -17.40
C THR A 50 -7.79 -7.05 -16.85
N ASP A 51 -8.66 -6.34 -16.12
CA ASP A 51 -8.37 -4.99 -15.63
C ASP A 51 -7.34 -5.03 -14.50
N PHE A 52 -6.52 -3.99 -14.48
CA PHE A 52 -5.55 -3.75 -13.43
C PHE A 52 -6.25 -3.21 -12.19
N VAL A 53 -5.96 -3.81 -11.04
CA VAL A 53 -6.52 -3.41 -9.74
C VAL A 53 -5.87 -2.12 -9.26
N ILE A 54 -4.57 -1.97 -9.52
CA ILE A 54 -3.83 -0.72 -9.30
C ILE A 54 -2.89 -0.51 -10.50
N LYS A 55 -2.88 0.70 -11.04
CA LYS A 55 -2.05 1.08 -12.20
C LYS A 55 -0.74 1.78 -11.80
N ARG A 56 -0.57 2.03 -10.51
CA ARG A 56 0.57 2.73 -9.91
C ARG A 56 1.18 1.88 -8.80
N GLN A 57 2.36 2.27 -8.34
CA GLN A 57 2.99 1.68 -7.18
C GLN A 57 2.03 1.72 -5.96
N ALA A 58 1.84 0.58 -5.31
CA ALA A 58 1.08 0.45 -4.08
C ALA A 58 1.86 1.00 -2.87
N LEU A 59 2.34 2.24 -2.97
CA LEU A 59 3.09 2.95 -1.96
C LEU A 59 2.38 4.27 -1.63
N HIS A 60 2.01 4.44 -0.36
CA HIS A 60 1.29 5.61 0.14
C HIS A 60 1.92 6.09 1.45
N ALA A 61 2.23 7.38 1.52
CA ALA A 61 2.70 8.03 2.74
C ALA A 61 1.48 8.45 3.57
N ALA A 62 0.99 7.55 4.45
CA ALA A 62 -0.22 7.79 5.23
C ALA A 62 -0.04 8.76 6.41
N TYR A 63 1.20 8.92 6.89
CA TYR A 63 1.52 9.72 8.07
C TYR A 63 2.89 10.37 7.94
N LEU A 64 2.97 11.64 8.32
CA LEU A 64 4.19 12.42 8.38
C LEU A 64 4.19 13.22 9.68
N ALA A 65 5.23 13.08 10.48
CA ALA A 65 5.44 13.87 11.68
C ALA A 65 6.84 14.46 11.67
N PHE A 66 6.95 15.76 11.97
CA PHE A 66 8.21 16.47 12.10
C PHE A 66 8.07 17.67 13.03
N THR A 67 9.18 18.19 13.51
CA THR A 67 9.20 19.45 14.28
C THR A 67 9.15 20.61 13.31
N HIS A 68 8.14 21.48 13.45
CA HIS A 68 7.98 22.62 12.56
C HIS A 68 9.18 23.58 12.68
N PRO A 69 9.89 23.90 11.58
CA PRO A 69 11.20 24.54 11.64
C PRO A 69 11.17 25.99 12.16
N ILE A 70 10.00 26.63 12.16
CA ILE A 70 9.85 28.03 12.61
C ILE A 70 9.21 28.10 14.00
N SER A 71 8.33 27.16 14.34
CA SER A 71 7.55 27.22 15.59
C SER A 71 8.05 26.26 16.66
N ASP A 72 8.98 25.37 16.30
CA ASP A 72 9.58 24.32 17.14
C ASP A 72 8.56 23.37 17.80
N LYS A 73 7.33 23.37 17.29
CA LYS A 73 6.25 22.52 17.76
C LYS A 73 6.17 21.24 16.93
N PRO A 74 5.88 20.09 17.55
CA PRO A 74 5.58 18.88 16.80
C PRO A 74 4.34 19.12 15.94
N VAL A 75 4.44 18.82 14.65
CA VAL A 75 3.33 18.83 13.71
C VAL A 75 3.17 17.45 13.10
N GLU A 76 1.91 17.05 12.94
CA GLU A 76 1.54 15.74 12.42
C GLU A 76 0.53 15.93 11.28
N PHE A 77 0.75 15.20 10.19
CA PHE A 77 -0.10 15.20 9.02
C PHE A 77 -0.49 13.76 8.69
N THR A 78 -1.78 13.55 8.41
CA THR A 78 -2.34 12.28 7.95
C THR A 78 -2.92 12.46 6.55
N ALA A 79 -2.72 11.46 5.70
CA ALA A 79 -3.29 11.42 4.36
C ALA A 79 -4.15 10.15 4.21
N PRO A 80 -5.46 10.28 3.89
CA PRO A 80 -6.33 9.13 3.72
C PRO A 80 -5.85 8.26 2.57
N VAL A 81 -6.11 6.95 2.66
CA VAL A 81 -5.72 5.99 1.62
C VAL A 81 -6.61 6.21 0.40
N HIS A 82 -5.99 6.30 -0.77
CA HIS A 82 -6.73 6.42 -2.03
C HIS A 82 -7.61 5.18 -2.31
N GLY A 83 -8.74 5.40 -2.98
CA GLY A 83 -9.75 4.38 -3.22
C GLY A 83 -9.27 3.15 -4.00
N ASP A 84 -8.28 3.27 -4.88
CA ASP A 84 -7.67 2.14 -5.58
C ASP A 84 -6.89 1.19 -4.63
N MET A 85 -6.13 1.74 -3.69
CA MET A 85 -5.47 0.96 -2.64
C MET A 85 -6.46 0.37 -1.65
N ALA A 86 -7.50 1.11 -1.27
CA ALA A 86 -8.58 0.58 -0.43
C ALA A 86 -9.27 -0.62 -1.11
N ASN A 87 -9.62 -0.50 -2.39
CA ASN A 87 -10.19 -1.57 -3.19
C ASN A 87 -9.26 -2.79 -3.28
N LEU A 88 -7.97 -2.57 -3.54
CA LEU A 88 -6.97 -3.63 -3.55
C LEU A 88 -6.91 -4.39 -2.22
N ILE A 89 -6.88 -3.65 -1.10
CA ILE A 89 -6.83 -4.24 0.25
C ILE A 89 -8.10 -5.06 0.52
N SER A 90 -9.29 -4.53 0.20
CA SER A 90 -10.56 -5.22 0.36
C SER A 90 -10.61 -6.52 -0.44
N MET A 91 -10.24 -6.47 -1.72
CA MET A 91 -10.21 -7.67 -2.59
C MET A 91 -9.22 -8.74 -2.07
N LEU A 92 -8.06 -8.33 -1.55
CA LEU A 92 -7.07 -9.25 -0.98
C LEU A 92 -7.57 -9.91 0.30
N ARG A 93 -8.25 -9.16 1.18
CA ARG A 93 -8.85 -9.67 2.42
C ARG A 93 -9.97 -10.67 2.13
N GLU A 94 -10.79 -10.40 1.12
CA GLU A 94 -11.93 -11.26 0.78
C GLU A 94 -11.51 -12.59 0.14
N HIS A 95 -10.52 -12.57 -0.77
CA HIS A 95 -10.24 -13.72 -1.64
C HIS A 95 -8.92 -14.45 -1.38
N ARG A 96 -7.94 -13.82 -0.71
CA ARG A 96 -6.58 -14.38 -0.60
C ARG A 96 -6.06 -14.50 0.83
N PHE A 97 -6.33 -13.53 1.70
CA PHE A 97 -5.75 -13.47 3.05
C PHE A 97 -6.83 -13.42 4.14
N LYS A 98 -7.05 -14.55 4.81
CA LYS A 98 -7.98 -14.66 5.96
C LYS A 98 -7.42 -14.13 7.29
N LYS A 99 -6.14 -13.72 7.35
CA LYS A 99 -5.50 -13.23 8.58
C LYS A 99 -4.61 -12.02 8.28
N ALA A 100 -5.03 -10.83 8.70
CA ALA A 100 -4.18 -9.66 8.70
C ALA A 100 -3.11 -9.83 9.80
N PRO A 101 -1.81 -9.64 9.52
CA PRO A 101 -0.81 -9.65 10.57
C PRO A 101 -1.01 -8.40 11.45
N THR A 102 -1.29 -8.61 12.74
CA THR A 102 -1.29 -7.53 13.74
C THR A 102 0.16 -7.16 14.03
N LEU A 103 0.65 -6.08 13.42
CA LEU A 103 1.99 -5.55 13.67
C LEU A 103 1.93 -4.56 14.84
N ALA A 104 2.64 -4.87 15.92
CA ALA A 104 2.59 -4.13 17.18
C ALA A 104 3.09 -2.66 17.08
N ASN A 105 3.79 -2.30 16.00
CA ASN A 105 4.43 -0.98 15.84
C ASN A 105 3.82 -0.16 14.69
N THR A 106 2.51 -0.27 14.45
CA THR A 106 1.85 0.46 13.36
C THR A 106 1.30 1.80 13.88
N VAL A 107 1.88 2.91 13.42
CA VAL A 107 1.45 4.28 13.78
C VAL A 107 0.07 4.63 13.19
N VAL A 108 -0.30 3.99 12.08
CA VAL A 108 -1.58 4.20 11.40
C VAL A 108 -2.33 2.88 11.33
N ASN A 109 -3.55 2.85 11.88
CA ASN A 109 -4.45 1.71 11.71
C ASN A 109 -5.06 1.75 10.30
N LEU A 110 -4.94 0.64 9.57
CA LEU A 110 -5.50 0.50 8.21
C LEU A 110 -7.02 0.74 8.18
N GLU A 111 -7.74 0.42 9.26
CA GLU A 111 -9.19 0.62 9.33
C GLU A 111 -9.56 2.11 9.47
N THR A 112 -8.72 2.89 10.14
CA THR A 112 -8.89 4.34 10.26
C THR A 112 -8.47 5.07 8.98
N ALA A 113 -7.57 4.49 8.19
CA ALA A 113 -7.02 5.12 7.00
C ALA A 113 -7.83 4.88 5.71
N ILE A 114 -8.74 3.90 5.71
CA ILE A 114 -9.61 3.54 4.59
C ILE A 114 -10.96 4.32 4.62
N ASN A 115 -11.33 4.88 5.77
CA ASN A 115 -12.55 5.68 5.95
C ASN A 115 -12.34 7.16 5.66
#